data_AF-A0A7C2Z2B5-F1
#
_entry.id   AF-A0A7C2Z2B5-F1
#
_cell.length_a   1.000
_cell.length_b   1.000
_cell.length_c   1.000
_cell.angle_alpha   90.00
_cell.angle_beta   90.00
_cell.angle_gamma   90.00
#
_symmetry.space_group_name_H-M   'P 1'
#
loop_
_entity.id
_entity.type
_entity.pdbx_description
1 polymer ?
#
loop_
_entity_poly.entity_id
_entity_poly.type
_entity_poly.pdbx_seq_one_letter_code
_entity_poly.pdbx_strand_id
1 'polypeptide(L)'
;MGKKRGIVGIEAAIVLIAFVIVAAALAFVALNMGLFTTQKAKETISQGLGEASTALEVDGYVVGISDGTTVNTVSIPIRTSAGVSSVDLAPSRTSIDAIVGNQSFENIYKVIFYVYPNGTLAYANNGTLTNLTTDFSTHNLTADIESVLGTPSTPTAYVVIIQNVNYNSVLETGEKAVVLIDLGNNALGPYGQLSVEIRPPEGAPLTVERNMPANIPAGAVNLG
;
A
#
# COMPACT_ATOMS: atom_id res chain seq x y z
N MET A 1 -14.91 30.19 86.23
CA MET A 1 -13.52 30.42 85.75
C MET A 1 -13.51 30.20 84.24
N GLY A 2 -13.79 31.24 83.45
CA GLY A 2 -13.85 31.12 81.99
C GLY A 2 -12.63 31.78 81.35
N LYS A 3 -11.83 31.02 80.59
CA LYS A 3 -10.79 31.60 79.73
C LYS A 3 -10.91 31.02 78.31
N LYS A 4 -10.88 31.95 77.37
CA LYS A 4 -11.37 31.90 75.99
C LYS A 4 -10.55 30.96 75.10
N ARG A 5 -11.23 30.25 74.20
CA ARG A 5 -10.62 29.56 73.05
C ARG A 5 -10.31 30.63 72.00
N GLY A 6 -9.03 30.93 71.77
CA GLY A 6 -8.60 31.72 70.62
C GLY A 6 -8.78 30.87 69.37
N ILE A 7 -9.53 31.36 68.39
CA ILE A 7 -9.62 30.72 67.09
C ILE A 7 -8.28 30.98 66.37
N VAL A 8 -7.55 29.91 66.07
CA VAL A 8 -6.29 29.95 65.32
C VAL A 8 -6.63 29.89 63.83
N GLY A 9 -7.07 31.03 63.29
CA GLY A 9 -7.59 31.14 61.93
C GLY A 9 -6.48 31.18 60.87
N ILE A 10 -5.29 31.66 61.23
CA ILE A 10 -4.17 31.78 60.29
C ILE A 10 -3.54 30.41 60.00
N GLU A 11 -3.47 29.52 61.00
CA GLU A 11 -2.98 28.15 60.84
C GLU A 11 -3.92 27.33 59.95
N ALA A 12 -5.23 27.48 60.14
CA ALA A 12 -6.23 26.85 59.27
C ALA A 12 -6.14 27.37 57.82
N ALA A 13 -5.88 28.67 57.63
CA ALA A 13 -5.71 29.27 56.31
C ALA A 13 -4.46 28.76 55.57
N ILE A 14 -3.33 28.60 56.26
CA ILE A 14 -2.09 28.06 55.67
C ILE A 14 -2.30 26.60 55.23
N VAL A 15 -2.96 25.78 56.06
CA VAL A 15 -3.29 24.38 55.70
C VAL A 15 -4.23 24.32 54.50
N LEU A 16 -5.21 25.23 54.42
CA LEU A 16 -6.13 25.30 53.29
C LEU A 16 -5.40 25.64 51.99
N ILE A 17 -4.49 26.61 52.00
CA ILE A 17 -3.69 26.96 50.81
C ILE A 17 -2.81 25.77 50.38
N ALA A 18 -2.13 25.11 51.32
CA ALA A 18 -1.31 23.94 51.02
C ALA A 18 -2.14 22.80 50.39
N PHE A 19 -3.33 22.52 50.93
CA PHE A 19 -4.23 21.50 50.40
C PHE A 19 -4.72 21.84 48.99
N VAL A 20 -5.09 23.10 48.74
CA VAL A 20 -5.51 23.57 47.41
C VAL A 20 -4.37 23.47 46.40
N ILE A 21 -3.13 23.79 46.78
CA ILE A 21 -1.96 23.67 45.90
C ILE A 21 -1.71 22.20 45.53
N VAL A 22 -1.74 21.30 46.52
CA VAL A 22 -1.56 19.86 46.27
C VAL A 22 -2.70 19.32 45.39
N ALA A 23 -3.94 19.72 45.66
CA ALA A 23 -5.09 19.35 44.85
C ALA A 23 -4.97 19.87 43.41
N ALA A 24 -4.56 21.12 43.22
CA ALA A 24 -4.36 21.72 41.90
C ALA A 24 -3.23 21.04 41.12
N ALA A 25 -2.11 20.72 41.79
CA ALA A 25 -1.00 19.98 41.18
C ALA A 25 -1.43 18.57 40.75
N LEU A 26 -2.17 17.86 41.61
CA LEU A 26 -2.69 16.53 41.30
C LEU A 26 -3.72 16.57 40.17
N ALA A 27 -4.61 17.58 40.15
CA ALA A 27 -5.56 17.79 39.07
C ALA A 27 -4.87 18.09 37.73
N PHE A 28 -3.82 18.92 37.74
CA PHE A 28 -3.04 19.21 36.54
C PHE A 28 -2.36 17.96 35.97
N VAL A 29 -1.75 17.14 36.83
CA VAL A 29 -1.14 15.86 36.42
C VAL A 29 -2.20 14.91 35.88
N ALA A 30 -3.33 14.76 36.57
CA ALA A 30 -4.43 13.90 36.14
C ALA A 30 -5.01 14.32 34.79
N LEU A 31 -5.17 15.64 34.56
CA LEU A 31 -5.64 16.16 33.28
C LEU A 31 -4.64 15.93 32.15
N ASN A 32 -3.36 16.21 32.37
CA ASN A 32 -2.35 16.04 31.31
C ASN A 32 -2.12 14.56 30.98
N MET A 33 -2.11 13.70 31.98
CA MET A 33 -2.08 12.25 31.76
C MET A 33 -3.37 11.77 31.10
N GLY A 34 -4.54 12.31 31.47
CA GLY A 34 -5.82 12.01 30.83
C GLY A 34 -5.90 12.46 29.37
N LEU A 35 -5.35 13.63 29.04
CA LEU A 35 -5.26 14.12 27.66
C LEU A 35 -4.28 13.29 26.84
N PHE A 36 -3.15 12.89 27.42
CA PHE A 36 -2.21 12.00 26.75
C PHE A 36 -2.80 10.62 26.48
N THR A 37 -3.49 10.01 27.45
CA THR A 37 -4.12 8.70 27.27
C THR A 37 -5.23 8.74 26.23
N THR A 38 -6.04 9.81 26.19
CA THR A 38 -7.08 9.98 25.17
C THR A 38 -6.50 10.22 23.78
N GLN A 39 -5.41 10.98 23.64
CA GLN A 39 -4.70 11.14 22.37
C GLN A 39 -4.10 9.82 21.89
N LYS A 40 -3.46 9.05 22.77
CA LYS A 40 -2.91 7.74 22.43
C LYS A 40 -4.02 6.76 22.04
N ALA A 41 -5.14 6.75 22.75
CA ALA A 41 -6.30 5.94 22.39
C ALA A 41 -6.82 6.30 21.00
N LYS A 42 -6.95 7.59 20.68
CA LYS A 42 -7.35 8.05 19.34
C LYS A 42 -6.38 7.57 18.25
N GLU A 43 -5.08 7.68 18.49
CA GLU A 43 -4.05 7.23 17.55
C GLU A 43 -4.14 5.72 17.32
N THR A 44 -4.21 4.92 18.39
CA THR A 44 -4.32 3.46 18.29
C THR A 44 -5.62 3.02 17.62
N ILE A 45 -6.75 3.72 17.86
CA ILE A 45 -8.00 3.47 17.13
C ILE A 45 -7.82 3.76 15.64
N SER A 46 -7.17 4.87 15.28
CA SER A 46 -6.93 5.23 13.89
C SER A 46 -6.01 4.24 13.18
N GLN A 47 -4.91 3.84 13.82
CA GLN A 47 -3.97 2.84 13.30
C GLN A 47 -4.62 1.47 13.21
N GLY A 48 -5.41 1.07 14.22
CA GLY A 48 -6.14 -0.19 14.20
C GLY A 48 -7.19 -0.24 13.08
N LEU A 49 -7.87 0.89 12.81
CA LEU A 49 -8.77 0.99 11.66
C LEU A 49 -8.00 0.93 10.35
N GLY A 50 -6.88 1.63 10.23
CA GLY A 50 -6.02 1.60 9.04
C GLY A 50 -5.55 0.19 8.72
N GLU A 51 -5.06 -0.54 9.72
CA GLU A 51 -4.51 -1.89 9.57
C GLU A 51 -5.58 -2.95 9.29
N ALA A 52 -6.76 -2.81 9.89
CA ALA A 52 -7.87 -3.74 9.66
C ALA A 52 -8.57 -3.49 8.31
N SER A 53 -8.42 -2.30 7.73
CA SER A 53 -9.03 -1.94 6.46
C SER A 53 -8.20 -2.52 5.31
N THR A 54 -8.88 -2.97 4.25
CA THR A 54 -8.20 -3.34 3.01
C THR A 54 -7.61 -2.09 2.38
N ALA A 55 -6.33 -2.14 2.00
CA ALA A 55 -5.67 -1.00 1.36
C ALA A 55 -5.93 -0.96 -0.15
N LEU A 56 -5.91 -2.12 -0.81
CA LEU A 56 -6.00 -2.26 -2.26
C LEU A 56 -7.10 -3.24 -2.67
N GLU A 57 -7.77 -2.94 -3.77
CA GLU A 57 -8.77 -3.81 -4.39
C GLU A 57 -8.43 -4.02 -5.87
N VAL A 58 -8.82 -5.19 -6.41
CA VAL A 58 -8.75 -5.45 -7.85
C VAL A 58 -9.84 -4.65 -8.57
N ASP A 59 -9.46 -3.93 -9.61
CA ASP A 59 -10.34 -3.03 -10.37
C ASP A 59 -10.48 -3.47 -11.83
N GLY A 60 -11.28 -4.51 -12.06
CA GLY A 60 -11.54 -5.06 -13.39
C GLY A 60 -11.03 -6.49 -13.53
N TYR A 61 -10.72 -6.87 -14.77
CA TYR A 61 -10.32 -8.23 -15.11
C TYR A 61 -8.81 -8.41 -14.94
N VAL A 62 -8.41 -9.54 -14.36
CA VAL A 62 -7.02 -9.99 -14.43
C VAL A 62 -6.77 -10.58 -15.82
N VAL A 63 -5.76 -10.08 -16.51
CA VAL A 63 -5.48 -10.46 -17.91
C VAL A 63 -4.11 -11.10 -18.01
N GLY A 64 -4.03 -12.30 -18.58
CA GLY A 64 -2.78 -12.92 -18.99
C GLY A 64 -2.47 -12.60 -20.46
N ILE A 65 -1.21 -12.37 -20.79
CA ILE A 65 -0.73 -12.29 -22.17
C ILE A 65 0.00 -13.60 -22.47
N SER A 66 -0.44 -14.28 -23.52
CA SER A 66 0.06 -15.59 -23.93
C SER A 66 0.58 -15.62 -25.36
N ASP A 67 1.55 -16.50 -25.59
CA ASP A 67 2.09 -16.84 -26.90
C ASP A 67 1.26 -17.88 -27.68
N GLY A 68 0.15 -18.34 -27.10
CA GLY A 68 -0.73 -19.39 -27.64
C GLY A 68 -0.47 -20.78 -27.08
N THR A 69 0.50 -20.94 -26.18
CA THR A 69 0.78 -22.19 -25.47
C THR A 69 0.92 -21.99 -23.97
N THR A 70 1.53 -20.87 -23.57
CA THR A 70 1.77 -20.51 -22.18
C THR A 70 1.43 -19.04 -21.95
N VAL A 71 1.13 -18.69 -20.70
CA VAL A 71 0.95 -17.30 -20.25
C VAL A 71 2.29 -16.81 -19.71
N ASN A 72 2.81 -15.73 -20.28
CA ASN A 72 4.12 -15.16 -19.95
C ASN A 72 4.00 -13.97 -19.00
N THR A 73 2.98 -13.14 -19.22
CA THR A 73 2.77 -11.92 -18.43
C THR A 73 1.36 -11.89 -17.87
N VAL A 74 1.19 -11.44 -16.63
CA VAL A 74 -0.13 -11.21 -16.02
C VAL A 74 -0.27 -9.76 -15.59
N SER A 75 -1.43 -9.19 -15.88
CA SER A 75 -1.84 -7.82 -15.60
C SER A 75 -2.98 -7.84 -14.59
N ILE A 76 -2.77 -7.20 -13.44
CA ILE A 76 -3.75 -7.08 -12.36
C ILE A 76 -4.03 -5.59 -12.16
N PRO A 77 -5.17 -5.06 -12.61
CA PRO A 77 -5.55 -3.69 -12.31
C PRO A 77 -5.93 -3.56 -10.83
N ILE A 78 -5.38 -2.54 -10.18
CA ILE A 78 -5.60 -2.26 -8.75
C ILE A 78 -6.01 -0.80 -8.54
N ARG A 79 -6.82 -0.59 -7.51
CA ARG A 79 -7.20 0.73 -7.00
C ARG A 79 -7.14 0.75 -5.48
N THR A 80 -7.14 1.94 -4.90
CA THR A 80 -7.36 2.12 -3.45
C THR A 80 -8.77 1.65 -3.07
N SER A 81 -8.86 0.90 -1.96
CA SER A 81 -10.14 0.45 -1.42
C SER A 81 -11.00 1.64 -0.96
N ALA A 82 -12.32 1.44 -0.92
CA ALA A 82 -13.25 2.45 -0.42
C ALA A 82 -13.08 2.64 1.10
N GLY A 83 -12.26 3.60 1.51
CA GLY A 83 -12.03 3.92 2.93
C GLY A 83 -10.60 4.33 3.26
N VAL A 84 -9.65 4.06 2.36
CA VAL A 84 -8.25 4.47 2.50
C VAL A 84 -7.99 5.63 1.55
N SER A 85 -7.41 6.73 2.06
CA SER A 85 -7.16 7.92 1.26
C SER A 85 -6.05 7.72 0.24
N SER A 86 -5.01 6.96 0.62
CA SER A 86 -3.81 6.76 -0.17
C SER A 86 -3.00 5.54 0.29
N VAL A 87 -2.25 4.94 -0.64
CA VAL A 87 -1.36 3.80 -0.38
C VAL A 87 -0.01 4.06 -1.04
N ASP A 88 1.09 3.95 -0.28
CA ASP A 88 2.42 4.12 -0.84
C ASP A 88 2.94 2.81 -1.48
N LEU A 89 3.04 2.83 -2.80
CA LEU A 89 3.49 1.69 -3.61
C LEU A 89 4.99 1.72 -3.88
N ALA A 90 5.79 2.55 -3.21
CA ALA A 90 7.25 2.53 -3.37
C ALA A 90 7.83 1.11 -3.21
N PRO A 91 8.78 0.66 -4.06
CA PRO A 91 9.40 -0.66 -3.94
C PRO A 91 10.13 -0.93 -2.62
N SER A 92 10.40 0.12 -1.84
CA SER A 92 10.99 0.02 -0.49
C SER A 92 9.97 -0.21 0.62
N ARG A 93 8.67 0.00 0.36
CA ARG A 93 7.60 -0.02 1.37
C ARG A 93 6.53 -1.07 1.10
N THR A 94 6.22 -1.32 -0.18
CA THR A 94 5.30 -2.38 -0.61
C THR A 94 6.11 -3.58 -1.08
N SER A 95 5.66 -4.78 -0.73
CA SER A 95 6.22 -6.04 -1.26
C SER A 95 5.15 -6.78 -2.08
N ILE A 96 5.61 -7.46 -3.12
CA ILE A 96 4.76 -8.31 -3.96
C ILE A 96 5.39 -9.69 -4.00
N ASP A 97 4.63 -10.68 -3.56
CA ASP A 97 5.02 -12.08 -3.52
C ASP A 97 4.17 -12.86 -4.51
N ALA A 98 4.75 -13.88 -5.12
CA ALA A 98 4.05 -14.68 -6.13
C ALA A 98 4.38 -16.16 -6.00
N ILE A 99 3.35 -16.99 -6.05
CA ILE A 99 3.44 -18.42 -6.23
C ILE A 99 3.08 -18.72 -7.69
N VAL A 100 4.04 -19.25 -8.42
CA VAL A 100 3.92 -19.59 -9.84
C VAL A 100 4.05 -21.10 -9.96
N GLY A 101 2.93 -21.78 -10.21
CA GLY A 101 2.87 -23.24 -10.22
C GLY A 101 3.24 -23.84 -8.86
N ASN A 102 4.40 -24.50 -8.79
CA ASN A 102 4.89 -25.14 -7.56
C ASN A 102 6.03 -24.36 -6.87
N GLN A 103 6.36 -23.16 -7.35
CA GLN A 103 7.46 -22.36 -6.81
C GLN A 103 6.93 -21.07 -6.17
N SER A 104 7.50 -20.68 -5.02
CA SER A 104 7.23 -19.39 -4.37
C SER A 104 8.39 -18.43 -4.63
N PHE A 105 8.06 -17.19 -4.94
CA PHE A 105 8.99 -16.09 -5.14
C PHE A 105 8.57 -14.92 -4.24
N GLU A 106 9.48 -14.52 -3.35
CA GLU A 106 9.25 -13.42 -2.42
C GLU A 106 9.82 -12.12 -3.00
N ASN A 107 9.12 -11.01 -2.76
CA ASN A 107 9.48 -9.66 -3.15
C ASN A 107 9.98 -9.56 -4.60
N ILE A 108 9.14 -9.95 -5.54
CA ILE A 108 9.39 -9.86 -6.99
C ILE A 108 9.29 -8.43 -7.52
N TYR A 109 8.91 -7.47 -6.67
CA TYR A 109 8.67 -6.08 -7.06
C TYR A 109 9.97 -5.29 -7.29
N LYS A 110 10.08 -4.62 -8.44
CA LYS A 110 11.31 -3.87 -8.81
C LYS A 110 11.12 -2.37 -8.95
N VAL A 111 10.18 -1.93 -9.78
CA VAL A 111 10.10 -0.51 -10.18
C VAL A 111 8.66 -0.08 -10.45
N ILE A 112 8.44 1.23 -10.30
CA ILE A 112 7.22 1.93 -10.68
C ILE A 112 7.42 2.63 -12.02
N PHE A 113 6.42 2.50 -12.88
CA PHE A 113 6.24 3.30 -14.08
C PHE A 113 5.07 4.27 -13.89
N TYR A 114 5.19 5.43 -14.51
CA TYR A 114 4.20 6.49 -14.56
C TYR A 114 3.77 6.69 -16.01
N VAL A 115 2.45 6.75 -16.23
CA VAL A 115 1.91 7.12 -17.54
C VAL A 115 1.53 8.59 -17.49
N TYR A 116 2.16 9.39 -18.34
CA TYR A 116 1.79 10.78 -18.54
C TYR A 116 0.50 10.88 -19.37
N PRO A 117 -0.29 11.98 -19.23
CA PRO A 117 -1.51 12.23 -20.00
C PRO A 117 -1.31 12.23 -21.52
N ASN A 118 -0.09 12.50 -21.99
CA ASN A 118 0.29 12.42 -23.39
C ASN A 118 0.58 10.99 -23.87
N GLY A 119 0.37 9.98 -23.03
CA GLY A 119 0.66 8.58 -23.30
C GLY A 119 2.13 8.19 -23.12
N THR A 120 3.01 9.08 -22.67
CA THR A 120 4.42 8.73 -22.46
C THR A 120 4.58 7.89 -21.20
N LEU A 121 5.28 6.76 -21.28
CA LEU A 121 5.70 6.00 -20.11
C LEU A 121 7.01 6.55 -19.58
N ALA A 122 7.14 6.67 -18.27
CA ALA A 122 8.39 7.00 -17.61
C ALA A 122 8.59 6.21 -16.34
N TYR A 123 9.83 6.05 -15.92
CA TYR A 123 10.18 5.43 -14.64
C TYR A 123 11.22 6.27 -13.93
N ALA A 124 11.22 6.20 -12.60
CA ALA A 124 12.25 6.84 -11.79
C ALA A 124 13.39 5.83 -11.54
N ASN A 125 14.60 6.16 -11.96
CA ASN A 125 15.81 5.44 -11.58
C ASN A 125 16.71 6.37 -10.76
N ASN A 126 16.98 6.02 -9.50
CA ASN A 126 17.78 6.84 -8.57
C ASN A 126 17.37 8.33 -8.53
N GLY A 127 16.06 8.61 -8.54
CA GLY A 127 15.51 9.97 -8.46
C GLY A 127 15.51 10.77 -9.78
N THR A 128 15.98 10.19 -10.89
CA THR A 128 15.86 10.78 -12.23
C THR A 128 14.74 10.09 -13.00
N LEU A 129 13.80 10.86 -13.54
CA LEU A 129 12.74 10.35 -14.41
C LEU A 129 13.27 10.16 -15.83
N THR A 130 13.17 8.94 -16.35
CA THR A 130 13.54 8.59 -17.72
C THR A 130 12.28 8.21 -18.49
N ASN A 131 12.06 8.85 -19.64
CA ASN A 131 10.96 8.51 -20.54
C ASN A 131 11.35 7.30 -21.40
N LEU A 132 10.43 6.34 -21.51
CA LEU A 132 10.63 5.06 -22.19
C LEU A 132 10.01 5.02 -23.59
N THR A 133 8.82 5.60 -23.76
CA THR A 133 8.10 5.66 -25.05
C THR A 133 7.26 6.93 -25.11
N THR A 134 6.99 7.42 -26.32
CA THR A 134 6.18 8.62 -26.55
C THR A 134 4.68 8.36 -26.71
N ASP A 135 4.24 7.10 -26.88
CA ASP A 135 2.80 6.77 -27.02
C ASP A 135 2.44 5.34 -26.57
N PHE A 136 1.86 5.24 -25.37
CA PHE A 136 1.33 4.03 -24.73
C PHE A 136 0.20 3.35 -25.51
N SER A 137 -0.53 4.06 -26.37
CA SER A 137 -1.72 3.52 -27.05
C SER A 137 -1.38 2.59 -28.22
N THR A 138 -0.15 2.66 -28.72
CA THR A 138 0.30 1.92 -29.91
C THR A 138 1.43 0.92 -29.62
N HIS A 139 1.94 0.89 -28.39
CA HIS A 139 3.13 0.10 -28.02
C HIS A 139 2.79 -1.04 -27.04
N ASN A 140 3.57 -2.13 -27.12
CA ASN A 140 3.45 -3.26 -26.21
C ASN A 140 4.24 -2.97 -24.93
N LEU A 141 3.52 -2.65 -23.86
CA LEU A 141 4.06 -2.24 -22.56
C LEU A 141 5.11 -3.21 -22.00
N THR A 142 4.91 -4.52 -22.14
CA THR A 142 5.88 -5.52 -21.68
C THR A 142 7.19 -5.43 -22.45
N ALA A 143 7.13 -5.30 -23.78
CA ALA A 143 8.31 -5.21 -24.63
C ALA A 143 9.11 -3.92 -24.39
N ASP A 144 8.41 -2.81 -24.16
CA ASP A 144 9.05 -1.53 -23.82
C ASP A 144 9.79 -1.65 -22.48
N ILE A 145 9.16 -2.25 -21.46
CA ILE A 145 9.77 -2.49 -20.14
C ILE A 145 10.99 -3.41 -20.27
N GLU A 146 10.87 -4.52 -20.99
CA GLU A 146 11.96 -5.47 -21.26
C GLU A 146 13.13 -4.81 -22.03
N SER A 147 12.85 -3.86 -22.91
CA SER A 147 13.90 -3.17 -23.68
C SER A 147 14.86 -2.36 -22.80
N VAL A 148 14.40 -1.95 -21.61
CA VAL A 148 15.16 -1.10 -20.68
C VAL A 148 15.62 -1.83 -19.43
N LEU A 149 14.84 -2.79 -18.93
CA LEU A 149 15.20 -3.58 -17.75
C LEU A 149 15.78 -4.97 -18.08
N GLY A 150 15.70 -5.38 -19.35
CA GLY A 150 16.00 -6.73 -19.81
C GLY A 150 14.85 -7.70 -19.54
N THR A 151 14.76 -8.75 -20.37
CA THR A 151 13.85 -9.89 -20.12
C THR A 151 14.29 -10.62 -18.85
N PRO A 152 13.46 -10.65 -17.78
CA PRO A 152 13.83 -11.29 -16.53
C PRO A 152 13.81 -12.82 -16.68
N SER A 153 14.76 -13.50 -16.01
CA SER A 153 14.81 -14.98 -15.99
C SER A 153 13.92 -15.58 -14.90
N THR A 154 13.48 -14.77 -13.93
CA THR A 154 12.62 -15.11 -12.79
C THR A 154 11.40 -14.20 -12.73
N PRO A 155 10.30 -14.58 -12.07
CA PRO A 155 9.12 -13.75 -12.00
C PRO A 155 9.45 -12.37 -11.42
N THR A 156 9.00 -11.32 -12.09
CA THR A 156 9.30 -9.93 -11.75
C THR A 156 8.05 -9.08 -11.88
N ALA A 157 7.73 -8.29 -10.85
CA ALA A 157 6.58 -7.41 -10.82
C ALA A 157 6.97 -5.94 -11.03
N TYR A 158 6.12 -5.23 -11.76
CA TYR A 158 6.19 -3.81 -12.05
C TYR A 158 4.84 -3.18 -11.76
N VAL A 159 4.83 -1.99 -11.17
CA VAL A 159 3.59 -1.23 -10.96
C VAL A 159 3.55 -0.10 -11.97
N VAL A 160 2.45 0.04 -12.70
CA VAL A 160 2.25 1.10 -13.68
C VAL A 160 1.06 1.94 -13.23
N ILE A 161 1.30 3.22 -12.89
CA ILE A 161 0.22 4.15 -12.49
C ILE A 161 -0.27 4.87 -13.75
N ILE A 162 -1.50 4.60 -14.16
CA ILE A 162 -2.06 5.03 -15.46
C ILE A 162 -2.78 6.37 -15.36
N GLN A 163 -3.41 6.65 -14.22
CA GLN A 163 -4.15 7.89 -13.98
C GLN A 163 -3.53 8.65 -12.82
N ASN A 164 -2.25 9.00 -12.98
CA ASN A 164 -1.51 9.71 -11.94
C ASN A 164 -1.73 11.23 -12.07
N VAL A 165 -2.13 11.87 -10.97
CA VAL A 165 -2.34 13.32 -10.89
C VAL A 165 -1.05 14.06 -10.50
N ASN A 166 -0.19 13.42 -9.71
CA ASN A 166 0.92 14.05 -8.98
C ASN A 166 2.33 13.45 -9.30
N TYR A 167 2.38 12.42 -10.14
CA TYR A 167 3.55 11.61 -10.55
C TYR A 167 4.42 11.09 -9.41
N ASN A 168 3.81 10.69 -8.29
CA ASN A 168 4.51 10.07 -7.16
C ASN A 168 4.14 8.57 -7.02
N SER A 169 4.84 7.88 -6.11
CA SER A 169 4.63 6.46 -5.80
C SER A 169 3.37 6.16 -4.99
N VAL A 170 2.61 7.19 -4.61
CA VAL A 170 1.45 7.09 -3.74
C VAL A 170 0.22 7.00 -4.61
N LEU A 171 -0.52 5.90 -4.50
CA LEU A 171 -1.79 5.71 -5.17
C LEU A 171 -2.89 6.39 -4.34
N GLU A 172 -3.52 7.41 -4.89
CA GLU A 172 -4.58 8.17 -4.20
C GLU A 172 -5.99 7.77 -4.66
N THR A 173 -7.02 8.22 -3.94
CA THR A 173 -8.42 7.98 -4.33
C THR A 173 -8.71 8.62 -5.69
N GLY A 174 -9.13 7.80 -6.66
CA GLY A 174 -9.42 8.23 -8.03
C GLY A 174 -8.30 7.96 -9.03
N GLU A 175 -7.12 7.56 -8.54
CA GLU A 175 -6.05 7.06 -9.39
C GLU A 175 -6.18 5.55 -9.60
N LYS A 176 -5.63 5.06 -10.71
CA LYS A 176 -5.61 3.63 -11.07
C LYS A 176 -4.20 3.19 -11.37
N ALA A 177 -3.85 2.00 -10.90
CA ALA A 177 -2.59 1.36 -11.21
C ALA A 177 -2.81 -0.06 -11.76
N VAL A 178 -1.82 -0.59 -12.45
CA VAL A 178 -1.79 -1.97 -12.92
C VAL A 178 -0.51 -2.60 -12.43
N VAL A 179 -0.62 -3.75 -11.77
CA VAL A 179 0.51 -4.61 -11.45
C VAL A 179 0.74 -5.53 -12.64
N LEU A 180 1.88 -5.38 -13.29
CA LEU A 180 2.34 -6.27 -14.34
C LEU A 180 3.32 -7.25 -13.73
N ILE A 181 3.14 -8.54 -14.02
CA ILE A 181 4.00 -9.61 -13.53
C ILE A 181 4.48 -10.35 -14.76
N ASP A 182 5.76 -10.21 -15.06
CA ASP A 182 6.45 -11.05 -16.03
C ASP A 182 6.89 -12.33 -15.33
N LEU A 183 6.50 -13.49 -15.83
CA LEU A 183 6.85 -14.79 -15.25
C LEU A 183 8.23 -15.29 -15.69
N GLY A 184 8.88 -14.63 -16.66
CA GLY A 184 10.16 -15.01 -17.22
C GLY A 184 10.15 -16.45 -17.72
N ASN A 185 11.12 -17.26 -17.28
CA ASN A 185 11.21 -18.68 -17.63
C ASN A 185 10.16 -19.58 -16.93
N ASN A 186 9.28 -19.01 -16.11
CA ASN A 186 8.26 -19.73 -15.33
C ASN A 186 6.86 -19.52 -15.92
N ALA A 187 6.78 -19.32 -17.24
CA ALA A 187 5.52 -19.17 -17.96
C ALA A 187 4.57 -20.34 -17.63
N LEU A 188 3.30 -20.02 -17.41
CA LEU A 188 2.30 -20.97 -16.95
C LEU A 188 1.57 -21.59 -18.14
N GLY A 189 1.62 -22.92 -18.24
CA GLY A 189 0.81 -23.68 -19.20
C GLY A 189 -0.65 -23.82 -18.77
N PRO A 190 -1.47 -24.58 -19.53
CA PRO A 190 -2.86 -24.86 -19.18
C PRO A 190 -2.99 -25.43 -17.76
N TYR A 191 -3.98 -24.96 -17.01
CA TYR A 191 -4.21 -25.32 -15.60
C TYR A 191 -3.12 -24.88 -14.62
N GLY A 192 -2.14 -24.08 -15.07
CA GLY A 192 -1.16 -23.46 -14.18
C GLY A 192 -1.85 -22.54 -13.18
N GLN A 193 -1.42 -22.59 -11.92
CA GLN A 193 -1.92 -21.73 -10.85
C GLN A 193 -0.96 -20.56 -10.66
N LEU A 194 -1.54 -19.36 -10.54
CA LEU A 194 -0.85 -18.14 -10.14
C LEU A 194 -1.52 -17.63 -8.87
N SER A 195 -0.76 -17.46 -7.80
CA SER A 195 -1.19 -16.71 -6.63
C SER A 195 -0.26 -15.53 -6.44
N VAL A 196 -0.81 -14.34 -6.26
CA VAL A 196 -0.06 -13.10 -6.06
C VAL A 196 -0.57 -12.45 -4.78
N GLU A 197 0.35 -12.06 -3.92
CA GLU A 197 0.04 -11.32 -2.71
C GLU A 197 0.74 -9.96 -2.75
N ILE A 198 -0.02 -8.88 -2.63
CA ILE A 198 0.48 -7.52 -2.57
C ILE A 198 0.33 -7.05 -1.12
N ARG A 199 1.45 -6.78 -0.46
CA ARG A 199 1.52 -6.35 0.93
C ARG A 199 1.93 -4.88 1.01
N PRO A 200 0.97 -3.95 1.13
CA PRO A 200 1.26 -2.54 1.35
C PRO A 200 1.77 -2.29 2.78
N PRO A 201 2.35 -1.10 3.07
CA PRO A 201 2.89 -0.78 4.38
C PRO A 201 1.83 -0.56 5.48
N GLU A 202 0.60 -0.25 5.11
CA GLU A 202 -0.55 -0.10 6.00
C GLU A 202 -1.77 -0.77 5.36
N GLY A 203 -2.57 -1.46 6.17
CA GLY A 203 -3.79 -2.13 5.74
C GLY A 203 -3.58 -3.57 5.28
N ALA A 204 -4.71 -4.27 5.09
CA ALA A 204 -4.69 -5.70 4.78
C ALA A 204 -4.10 -5.98 3.39
N PRO A 205 -3.34 -7.08 3.23
CA PRO A 205 -2.77 -7.46 1.96
C PRO A 205 -3.84 -7.87 0.95
N LEU A 206 -3.55 -7.63 -0.32
CA LEU A 206 -4.41 -8.04 -1.44
C LEU A 206 -3.87 -9.33 -2.03
N THR A 207 -4.66 -10.41 -1.93
CA THR A 207 -4.36 -11.70 -2.55
C THR A 207 -5.19 -11.90 -3.81
N VAL A 208 -4.54 -12.25 -4.92
CA VAL A 208 -5.15 -12.55 -6.21
C VAL A 208 -4.71 -13.93 -6.65
N GLU A 209 -5.65 -14.86 -6.71
CA GLU A 209 -5.40 -16.23 -7.17
C GLU A 209 -6.13 -16.47 -8.49
N ARG A 210 -5.42 -16.97 -9.49
CA ARG A 210 -5.94 -17.23 -10.84
C ARG A 210 -5.40 -18.55 -11.38
N ASN A 211 -6.26 -19.26 -12.08
CA ASN A 211 -5.91 -20.49 -12.79
C ASN A 211 -5.93 -20.23 -14.29
N MET A 212 -4.89 -20.68 -14.98
CA MET A 212 -4.83 -20.58 -16.43
C MET A 212 -5.87 -21.51 -17.05
N PRO A 213 -6.59 -21.07 -18.09
CA PRO A 213 -7.62 -21.88 -18.73
C PRO A 213 -7.02 -23.10 -19.44
N ALA A 214 -7.87 -24.09 -19.72
CA ALA A 214 -7.49 -25.31 -20.44
C ALA A 214 -7.00 -25.04 -21.88
N ASN A 215 -7.53 -24.00 -22.51
CA ASN A 215 -7.14 -23.55 -23.84
C ASN A 215 -6.62 -22.12 -23.72
N ILE A 216 -5.36 -21.91 -24.12
CA ILE A 216 -4.68 -20.63 -24.06
C ILE A 216 -4.57 -20.09 -25.50
N PRO A 217 -5.46 -19.20 -25.94
CA PRO A 217 -5.30 -18.56 -27.25
C PRO A 217 -4.08 -17.63 -27.24
N ALA A 218 -3.54 -17.31 -28.42
CA ALA A 218 -2.50 -16.28 -28.51
C ALA A 218 -3.08 -14.89 -28.23
N GLY A 219 -2.37 -14.07 -27.46
CA GLY A 219 -2.76 -12.71 -27.11
C GLY A 219 -3.31 -12.57 -25.70
N ALA A 220 -4.28 -11.66 -25.51
CA ALA A 220 -4.85 -11.37 -24.20
C ALA A 220 -5.92 -12.40 -23.81
N VAL A 221 -5.75 -13.01 -22.63
CA VAL A 221 -6.64 -13.99 -22.04
C VAL A 221 -7.18 -13.42 -20.73
N ASN A 222 -8.51 -13.34 -20.61
CA ASN A 222 -9.13 -12.97 -19.35
C ASN A 222 -9.06 -14.16 -18.38
N LEU A 223 -8.44 -13.94 -17.22
CA LEU A 223 -8.25 -14.93 -16.16
C LEU A 223 -9.31 -14.83 -15.05
N GLY A 224 -10.12 -13.77 -15.05
CA GLY A 224 -11.14 -13.50 -14.03
C GLY A 224 -10.98 -12.14 -13.39
#